data_AF-A0A494UQ09-F1
#
_entry.id   AF-A0A494UQ09-F1
#
_cell.length_a   1.000
_cell.length_b   1.000
_cell.length_c   1.000
_cell.angle_alpha   90.00
_cell.angle_beta   90.00
_cell.angle_gamma   90.00
#
_symmetry.space_group_name_H-M   'P 1'
#
loop_
_entity.id
_entity.type
_entity.pdbx_description
1 polymer ?
#
loop_
_entity_poly.entity_id
_entity_poly.type
_entity_poly.pdbx_seq_one_letter_code
_entity_poly.pdbx_strand_id
1 'polypeptide(L)' 'MTSSTGATGTTGTFCPYCGWPDDAEPFQVVSRHGTAEGSTVWTRCGCGSLQVRAVDGRGARIVSRSRPADVWSRAAGQ' A
#
# COMPACT_ATOMS: atom_id res chain seq x y z
N MET A 1 -30.63 9.13 10.12
CA MET A 1 -30.06 7.97 9.40
C MET A 1 -28.56 7.96 9.65
N THR A 2 -28.10 6.86 10.23
CA THR A 2 -26.71 6.35 10.27
C THR A 2 -25.60 7.24 10.84
N SER A 3 -25.47 7.11 12.16
CA SER A 3 -24.25 6.91 12.97
C SER A 3 -22.89 7.05 12.27
N SER A 4 -22.12 8.02 12.75
CA SER A 4 -20.66 8.08 12.61
C SER A 4 -20.04 6.93 13.41
N THR A 5 -19.81 5.79 12.74
CA THR A 5 -19.02 4.70 13.30
C THR A 5 -17.58 5.17 13.46
N GLY A 6 -17.10 5.15 14.70
CA GLY A 6 -15.72 5.48 15.05
C GLY A 6 -14.72 4.69 14.20
N ALA A 7 -13.79 5.42 13.60
CA ALA A 7 -12.72 4.88 12.79
C ALA A 7 -11.72 4.11 13.68
N THR A 8 -11.88 2.79 13.74
CA THR A 8 -10.85 1.87 14.20
C THR A 8 -9.64 2.00 13.25
N GLY A 9 -8.48 2.36 13.80
CA GLY A 9 -7.30 2.84 13.07
C GLY A 9 -6.96 2.09 11.78
N THR A 10 -7.08 2.78 10.64
CA THR A 10 -6.48 2.42 9.35
C THR A 10 -5.61 3.58 8.90
N THR A 11 -4.40 3.66 9.44
CA THR A 11 -3.40 4.64 9.01
C THR A 11 -2.84 4.22 7.65
N GLY A 12 -3.30 4.85 6.56
CA GLY A 12 -2.70 4.73 5.23
C GLY A 12 -3.61 4.13 4.16
N THR A 13 -4.61 4.89 3.73
CA THR A 13 -5.34 4.63 2.47
C THR A 13 -4.67 5.32 1.29
N PHE A 14 -3.64 6.14 1.50
CA PHE A 14 -2.92 6.85 0.44
C PHE A 14 -1.41 6.74 0.65
N CYS A 15 -0.69 6.64 -0.46
CA CYS A 15 0.75 6.74 -0.50
C CYS A 15 1.16 8.13 0.03
N PRO A 16 1.96 8.22 1.11
CA PRO A 16 2.34 9.50 1.71
C PRO A 16 3.28 10.34 0.85
N TYR A 17 3.79 9.78 -0.26
CA TYR A 17 4.76 10.46 -1.15
C TYR A 17 4.11 11.10 -2.38
N CYS A 18 3.04 10.51 -2.91
CA CYS A 18 2.37 11.02 -4.13
C CYS A 18 0.85 11.15 -3.99
N GLY A 19 0.28 10.78 -2.84
CA GLY A 19 -1.16 10.85 -2.60
C GLY A 19 -1.99 9.77 -3.31
N TRP A 20 -1.37 8.83 -4.03
CA TRP A 20 -2.12 7.78 -4.73
C TRP A 20 -2.83 6.84 -3.74
N PRO A 21 -4.11 6.48 -3.93
CA PRO A 21 -4.81 5.59 -3.01
C PRO A 21 -4.13 4.23 -2.98
N ASP A 22 -3.97 3.60 -1.81
CA ASP A 22 -3.33 2.29 -1.58
C ASP A 22 -4.19 1.10 -2.05
N ASP A 23 -5.49 1.30 -2.24
CA ASP A 23 -6.46 0.31 -2.71
C ASP A 23 -6.81 0.46 -4.19
N ALA A 24 -6.40 1.56 -4.83
CA ALA A 24 -6.63 1.79 -6.25
C ALA A 24 -5.57 1.09 -7.11
N GLU A 25 -5.99 0.36 -8.14
CA GLU A 25 -5.09 0.03 -9.25
C GLU A 25 -4.52 1.33 -9.84
N PRO A 26 -3.23 1.38 -10.23
CA PRO A 26 -2.29 0.27 -10.39
C PRO A 26 -1.17 0.30 -9.35
N PHE A 27 -1.23 -0.54 -8.31
CA PHE A 27 0.01 -0.98 -7.67
C PHE A 27 0.51 -2.22 -8.38
N GLN A 28 1.75 -2.18 -8.86
CA GLN A 28 2.38 -3.37 -9.38
C GLN A 28 2.78 -4.27 -8.21
N VAL A 29 2.23 -5.48 -8.15
CA VAL A 29 2.73 -6.53 -7.25
C VAL A 29 4.11 -6.94 -7.76
N VAL A 30 5.14 -6.77 -6.94
CA VAL A 30 6.54 -7.08 -7.31
C VAL A 30 7.04 -8.37 -6.69
N SER A 31 6.43 -8.82 -5.60
CA SER A 31 6.71 -10.11 -4.97
C SER A 31 5.52 -10.56 -4.14
N ARG A 32 5.36 -11.87 -4.02
CA ARG A 32 4.41 -12.51 -3.11
C ARG A 32 5.08 -13.73 -2.50
N HIS A 33 4.98 -13.85 -1.18
CA HIS A 33 5.52 -14.98 -0.44
C HIS A 33 4.45 -15.54 0.48
N GLY A 34 4.24 -16.85 0.44
CA GLY A 34 3.34 -17.55 1.37
C GLY A 34 3.99 -17.71 2.75
N THR A 35 3.17 -17.67 3.80
CA THR A 35 3.56 -18.02 5.17
C THR A 35 2.53 -19.01 5.72
N ALA A 36 2.79 -19.60 6.89
CA ALA A 36 1.83 -20.53 7.51
C ALA A 36 0.49 -19.85 7.85
N GLU A 37 0.53 -18.55 8.14
CA GLU A 37 -0.61 -17.72 8.54
C GLU A 37 -1.30 -17.00 7.38
N GLY A 38 -0.74 -17.04 6.17
CA GLY A 38 -1.26 -16.32 5.01
C GLY A 38 -0.20 -16.00 3.97
N SER A 39 -0.05 -14.72 3.62
CA SER A 39 0.97 -14.29 2.67
C SER A 39 1.47 -12.87 2.95
N THR A 40 2.69 -12.59 2.53
CA THR A 40 3.22 -11.24 2.43
C THR A 40 3.27 -10.84 0.97
N VAL A 41 2.74 -9.66 0.66
CA VAL A 41 2.70 -9.10 -0.70
C VAL A 41 3.48 -7.79 -0.70
N TRP A 42 4.37 -7.65 -1.67
CA TRP A 42 5.11 -6.41 -1.91
C TRP A 42 4.51 -5.73 -3.13
N THR A 43 4.11 -4.48 -2.94
CA THR A 43 3.46 -3.64 -3.93
C THR A 43 4.30 -2.39 -4.17
N ARG A 44 4.46 -1.98 -5.43
CA ARG A 44 5.17 -0.76 -5.82
C ARG A 44 4.17 0.27 -6.31
N CYS A 45 4.20 1.45 -5.70
CA CYS A 45 3.45 2.62 -6.17
C CYS A 45 4.07 3.18 -7.45
N GLY A 46 3.29 3.89 -8.27
CA GLY A 46 3.81 4.59 -9.46
C GLY A 46 4.94 5.58 -9.15
N CYS A 47 4.97 6.15 -7.94
CA CYS A 47 6.06 7.02 -7.49
C CYS A 47 7.35 6.26 -7.11
N GLY A 48 7.33 4.93 -7.06
CA GLY A 48 8.47 4.08 -6.70
C GLY A 48 8.53 3.68 -5.22
N SER A 49 7.61 4.16 -4.37
CA SER A 49 7.52 3.70 -2.97
C SER A 49 7.09 2.22 -2.91
N LEU A 50 7.83 1.42 -2.13
CA LEU A 50 7.50 0.02 -1.86
C LEU A 50 6.62 -0.06 -0.62
N GLN A 51 5.56 -0.87 -0.70
CA GLN A 51 4.65 -1.13 0.39
C GLN A 51 4.56 -2.63 0.60
N VAL A 52 4.74 -3.05 1.85
CA VAL A 52 4.65 -4.45 2.28
C VAL A 52 3.31 -4.65 2.97
N ARG A 53 2.56 -5.64 2.51
CA ARG A 53 1.24 -6.00 3.03
C ARG A 53 1.27 -7.41 3.57
N ALA A 54 0.86 -7.60 4.82
CA ALA A 54 0.51 -8.92 5.32
C ALA A 54 -0.96 -9.17 4.98
N VAL A 55 -1.25 -10.35 4.43
CA VAL A 55 -2.59 -10.79 4.04
C VAL A 55 -2.86 -12.11 4.76
N ASP A 56 -3.84 -12.11 5.64
CA ASP A 56 -4.27 -13.27 6.40
C ASP A 56 -5.81 -13.34 6.45
N GLY A 57 -6.37 -14.27 7.24
CA GLY A 57 -7.82 -14.43 7.39
C GLY A 57 -8.57 -13.20 7.94
N ARG A 58 -7.85 -12.20 8.46
CA ARG A 58 -8.37 -10.92 8.96
C ARG A 58 -8.33 -9.82 7.89
N GLY A 59 -7.80 -10.10 6.70
CA GLY A 59 -7.68 -9.17 5.58
C GLY A 59 -6.24 -8.73 5.33
N ALA A 60 -6.10 -7.62 4.59
CA ALA A 60 -4.81 -7.05 4.22
C ALA A 60 -4.45 -5.87 5.12
N ARG A 61 -3.23 -5.86 5.65
CA ARG A 61 -2.67 -4.77 6.48
C ARG A 61 -1.32 -4.34 5.96
N ILE A 62 -1.09 -3.03 5.92
CA ILE A 62 0.22 -2.46 5.56
C ILE A 62 1.14 -2.61 6.77
N VAL A 63 2.26 -3.31 6.62
CA VAL A 63 3.21 -3.55 7.71
C VAL A 63 4.51 -2.78 7.56
N SER A 64 4.85 -2.35 6.35
CA SER A 64 6.01 -1.51 6.09
C SER A 64 5.83 -0.70 4.82
N ARG A 65 6.48 0.46 4.77
CA ARG A 65 6.56 1.30 3.57
C ARG A 65 7.95 1.91 3.47
N SER A 66 8.57 1.79 2.30
CA SER A 66 9.84 2.46 2.01
C SER A 66 9.59 3.84 1.40
N ARG A 67 10.59 4.71 1.53
CA ARG A 67 10.72 5.87 0.63
C ARG A 67 10.77 5.38 -0.82
N PRO A 68 10.28 6.17 -1.79
CA PRO A 68 10.58 5.92 -3.18
C PRO A 68 12.08 5.69 -3.34
N ALA A 69 12.46 4.60 -4.01
CA ALA A 69 13.82 4.55 -4.53
C ALA A 69 13.92 5.69 -5.54
N ASP A 70 14.91 6.57 -5.42
CA ASP A 70 15.14 7.70 -6.32
C ASP A 70 15.18 7.21 -7.78
N VAL A 71 14.02 7.17 -8.42
CA VAL A 71 13.89 7.09 -9.85
C VAL A 71 13.76 8.52 -10.30
N TRP A 72 14.86 9.05 -10.83
CA TRP A 72 14.94 10.34 -11.51
C TRP A 72 13.58 10.76 -12.09
N SER A 73 13.04 11.84 -11.53
CA SER A 73 11.69 12.38 -11.71
C SER A 73 11.28 12.57 -13.19
N ARG A 74 10.73 11.52 -13.83
CA ARG A 74 10.09 11.61 -15.15
C ARG A 74 8.59 11.32 -15.14
N ALA A 75 7.91 11.58 -14.01
CA ALA A 75 6.45 11.43 -13.91
C ALA A 75 5.78 12.56 -13.11
N ALA A 76 6.43 13.72 -12.96
CA ALA A 76 5.79 14.97 -12.57
C ALA A 76 5.74 15.89 -13.79
N GLY A 77 4.87 15.55 -14.72
CA GLY A 77 4.62 16.31 -15.93
C GLY A 77 3.23 15.96 -16.42
N GLN A 78 2.22 16.45 -15.71
CA GLN A 78 0.83 16.67 -16.14
C GLN A 78 0.26 17.78 -15.25
#